data_AF-A0A9Q3HBG8-F1
#
_entry.id   AF-A0A9Q3HBG8-F1
#
_cell.length_a   1.000
_cell.length_b   1.000
_cell.length_c   1.000
_cell.angle_alpha   90.00
_cell.angle_beta   90.00
_cell.angle_gamma   90.00
#
_symmetry.space_group_name_H-M   'P 1'
#
loop_
_entity.id
_entity.type
_entity.pdbx_description
1 polymer ?
#
loop_
_entity_poly.entity_id
_entity_poly.type
_entity_poly.pdbx_seq_one_letter_code
_entity_poly.pdbx_strand_id
1 'polypeptide(L)' 'MLEKGWNPRLPADTLRKDLIEIHPTASSFKIMLDKVKHHARQRMNDASEYAKHKWDKSHKVLDSKVGDLVLV' A
#
# COMPACT_ATOMS: atom_id res chain seq x y z
N MET A 1 27.54 -15.86 0.62
CA MET A 1 26.95 -14.63 1.17
C MET A 1 27.53 -13.46 0.38
N LEU A 2 26.72 -12.72 -0.37
CA LEU A 2 27.15 -11.56 -1.15
C LEU A 2 26.34 -10.37 -0.64
N GLU A 3 26.86 -9.74 0.41
CA GLU A 3 26.51 -8.37 0.72
C GLU A 3 27.07 -7.49 -0.39
N LYS A 4 26.22 -7.05 -1.31
CA LYS A 4 26.60 -6.03 -2.30
C LYS A 4 25.61 -4.88 -2.20
N GLY A 5 26.19 -3.76 -1.79
CA GLY A 5 25.52 -2.51 -1.45
C GLY A 5 24.51 -2.06 -2.50
N TRP A 6 23.48 -1.40 -1.98
CA TRP A 6 22.39 -0.85 -2.74
C TRP A 6 22.91 0.17 -3.75
N ASN A 7 22.76 -0.11 -5.05
CA ASN A 7 23.15 0.80 -6.12
C ASN A 7 21.88 1.37 -6.78
N PRO A 8 21.50 2.62 -6.47
CA PRO A 8 20.23 3.21 -6.90
C PRO A 8 20.15 3.53 -8.41
N ARG A 9 21.21 3.25 -9.19
CA ARG A 9 21.27 3.51 -10.63
C ARG A 9 21.18 2.27 -11.52
N LEU A 10 21.12 1.06 -10.96
CA LEU A 10 20.92 -0.14 -11.76
C LEU A 10 19.41 -0.26 -12.07
N PRO A 11 18.98 -0.23 -13.34
CA PRO A 11 17.61 -0.60 -13.65
C PRO A 11 17.37 -2.00 -13.08
N ALA A 12 16.24 -2.20 -12.40
CA ALA A 12 15.92 -3.45 -11.72
C ALA A 12 16.03 -4.68 -12.65
N ASP A 13 15.99 -4.46 -13.96
CA ASP A 13 16.17 -5.48 -15.00
C ASP A 13 17.62 -5.96 -15.17
N THR A 14 18.63 -5.19 -14.81
CA THR A 14 20.04 -5.62 -14.96
C THR A 14 20.49 -6.71 -13.98
N LEU A 15 19.74 -6.91 -12.88
CA LEU A 15 19.99 -7.98 -11.90
C LEU A 15 19.43 -9.34 -12.36
N ARG A 16 18.76 -9.41 -13.51
CA ARG A 16 18.05 -10.60 -14.02
C ARG A 16 18.88 -11.46 -14.98
N LYS A 17 20.22 -11.42 -14.89
CA LYS A 17 21.09 -12.21 -15.79
C LYS A 17 21.02 -13.73 -15.56
N ASP A 18 20.58 -14.15 -14.38
CA ASP A 18 20.37 -15.57 -14.02
C ASP A 18 18.89 -15.95 -13.92
N LEU A 19 17.98 -15.09 -14.40
CA LEU A 19 16.54 -15.39 -14.33
C LEU A 19 16.18 -16.38 -15.44
N ILE A 20 15.71 -17.56 -15.01
CA ILE A 20 15.02 -18.57 -15.82
C ILE A 20 14.25 -17.88 -16.95
N GLU A 21 14.45 -18.29 -18.20
CA GLU A 21 13.68 -17.78 -19.34
C GLU A 21 12.19 -18.10 -19.13
N ILE A 22 11.48 -17.14 -18.53
CA ILE A 22 10.04 -17.27 -18.31
C ILE A 22 9.36 -17.04 -19.66
N HIS A 23 8.52 -17.99 -20.07
CA HIS A 23 7.73 -17.86 -21.29
C HIS A 23 7.00 -16.50 -21.32
N PRO A 24 7.02 -15.75 -22.44
CA PRO A 24 6.48 -14.38 -22.52
C PRO A 24 5.05 -14.22 -21.99
N THR A 25 4.21 -15.24 -22.13
CA THR A 25 2.86 -15.29 -21.56
C THR A 25 2.85 -15.23 -20.04
N ALA A 26 3.74 -15.98 -19.37
CA ALA A 26 3.83 -15.99 -17.92
C ALA A 26 4.39 -14.66 -17.38
N SER A 27 5.31 -14.02 -18.11
CA SER A 27 5.79 -12.66 -17.79
C SER A 27 4.66 -11.63 -17.90
N SER A 28 3.89 -11.67 -18.98
CA SER A 28 2.74 -10.79 -19.19
C SER A 28 1.68 -10.95 -18.11
N PHE A 29 1.40 -12.21 -17.72
CA PHE A 29 0.45 -12.51 -16.65
C PHE A 29 0.93 -11.99 -15.29
N LYS A 30 2.23 -12.11 -14.98
CA LYS A 30 2.81 -11.56 -13.76
C LYS A 30 2.64 -10.03 -13.70
N ILE A 31 2.92 -9.32 -14.79
CA ILE A 31 2.76 -7.86 -14.87
C ILE A 31 1.29 -7.48 -14.61
N MET A 32 0.35 -8.21 -15.20
CA MET A 32 -1.07 -7.98 -14.97
C MET A 32 -1.45 -8.19 -13.50
N LEU A 33 -1.00 -9.29 -12.89
CA LEU A 33 -1.25 -9.57 -11.48
C LEU A 33 -0.66 -8.50 -10.55
N ASP A 34 0.55 -8.04 -10.82
CA ASP A 34 1.21 -7.03 -9.99
C ASP A 34 0.45 -5.69 -10.06
N LYS A 35 -0.07 -5.30 -11.24
CA LYS A 35 -0.95 -4.13 -11.38
C LYS A 35 -2.24 -4.27 -10.59
N VAL A 36 -2.91 -5.42 -10.68
CA VAL A 36 -4.16 -5.69 -9.95
C VAL A 36 -3.93 -5.65 -8.45
N LYS A 37 -2.85 -6.27 -7.95
CA LYS A 37 -2.48 -6.23 -6.53
C LYS A 37 -2.22 -4.82 -6.05
N HIS A 38 -1.49 -4.02 -6.82
CA HIS A 38 -1.22 -2.62 -6.48
C HIS A 38 -2.51 -1.81 -6.37
N HIS A 39 -3.39 -1.91 -7.38
CA HIS A 39 -4.66 -1.21 -7.38
C HIS A 39 -5.58 -1.67 -6.24
N ALA A 40 -5.67 -2.98 -5.98
CA ALA A 40 -6.45 -3.50 -4.86
C ALA A 40 -5.98 -2.93 -3.51
N ARG A 41 -4.67 -2.85 -3.30
CA ARG A 41 -4.08 -2.26 -2.09
C ARG A 41 -4.43 -0.79 -1.94
N GLN A 42 -4.35 -0.01 -3.03
CA GLN A 42 -4.75 1.40 -3.01
C GLN A 42 -6.23 1.54 -2.63
N ARG A 43 -7.12 0.76 -3.25
CA ARG A 43 -8.56 0.83 -2.95
C ARG A 43 -8.89 0.47 -1.50
N MET A 44 -8.17 -0.46 -0.90
CA MET A 44 -8.34 -0.77 0.52
C MET A 44 -7.94 0.40 1.42
N ASN A 45 -6.83 1.08 1.10
CA ASN A 45 -6.41 2.27 1.83
C ASN A 45 -7.41 3.42 1.67
N ASP A 46 -7.84 3.71 0.43
CA ASP A 46 -8.82 4.76 0.14
C ASP A 46 -10.14 4.53 0.89
N ALA A 47 -10.61 3.27 0.93
CA ALA A 47 -11.82 2.91 1.66
C ALA A 47 -11.66 3.10 3.18
N SER A 48 -10.51 2.74 3.73
CA SER A 48 -10.20 2.95 5.15
C SER A 48 -10.14 4.43 5.51
N GLU A 49 -9.49 5.25 4.67
CA GLU A 49 -9.39 6.70 4.88
C GLU A 49 -10.76 7.37 4.76
N TYR A 50 -11.56 7.01 3.76
CA TYR A 50 -12.92 7.50 3.60
C TYR A 50 -13.79 7.16 4.81
N ALA A 51 -13.73 5.91 5.30
CA ALA A 51 -14.48 5.48 6.47
C ALA A 51 -14.08 6.28 7.71
N LYS A 52 -12.78 6.48 7.94
CA LYS A 52 -12.26 7.29 9.04
C LYS A 52 -12.74 8.74 8.95
N HIS A 53 -12.58 9.38 7.79
CA HIS A 53 -13.01 10.76 7.59
C HIS A 53 -14.52 10.93 7.78
N LYS A 54 -15.33 9.96 7.31
CA LYS A 54 -16.77 9.95 7.55
C LYS A 54 -17.09 9.82 9.04
N TRP A 55 -16.39 8.93 9.75
CA TRP A 55 -16.55 8.73 11.19
C TRP A 55 -16.20 9.98 11.98
N ASP A 56 -15.04 10.60 11.72
CA ASP A 56 -14.58 11.81 12.39
C ASP A 56 -15.53 12.99 12.13
N LYS A 57 -16.12 13.05 10.92
CA LYS A 57 -17.12 14.07 10.58
C LYS A 57 -18.45 13.86 11.31
N SER A 58 -18.90 12.62 11.48
CA SER A 58 -20.18 12.32 12.16
C SER A 58 -20.05 12.29 13.68
N HIS A 59 -18.88 11.95 14.22
CA HIS A 59 -18.60 11.86 15.64
C HIS A 59 -17.63 12.98 16.01
N LYS A 60 -18.18 14.16 16.23
CA LYS A 60 -17.44 15.30 16.77
C LYS A 60 -16.82 14.85 18.10
N VAL A 61 -15.49 14.82 18.18
CA VAL A 61 -14.80 14.58 19.45
C VAL A 61 -15.33 15.60 20.44
N LEU A 62 -15.96 15.10 21.51
CA LEU A 62 -16.41 15.94 22.62
C LEU A 62 -15.17 16.61 23.22
N ASP A 63 -15.05 17.91 23.03
CA ASP A 63 -14.07 18.76 23.72
C ASP A 63 -14.51 18.87 25.18
N SER A 64 -14.34 17.76 25.90
CA SER A 64 -14.74 17.62 27.29
C SER A 64 -13.60 18.14 28.16
N LYS A 65 -13.87 19.23 28.89
CA LYS A 65 -12.93 19.77 29.86
C LYS A 65 -13.14 19.08 31.20
N VAL A 66 -12.08 18.98 31.99
CA VAL A 66 -12.15 18.41 33.35
C VAL A 66 -13.14 19.27 34.17
N GLY A 67 -14.32 18.72 34.44
CA GLY A 67 -15.42 19.41 35.14
C GLY A 67 -16.76 19.47 34.36
N ASP A 68 -16.79 19.09 33.09
CA ASP A 68 -18.05 19.06 32.32
C ASP A 68 -18.96 17.89 32.75
N LEU A 69 -20.26 18.17 32.91
CA LEU A 69 -21.26 17.16 33.30
C LEU A 69 -21.63 16.31 32.09
N VAL A 70 -20.95 15.19 31.90
CA VAL A 70 -21.19 14.25 30.80
C VAL A 70 -22.21 13.17 31.22
N LEU A 71 -23.44 13.57 31.58
CA LEU A 71 -24.55 12.63 31.78
C LEU A 71 -25.85 13.24 31.25
N VAL A 72 -26.34 12.64 30.16
CA VAL A 72 -27.77 12.51 29.83
C VAL A 72 -28.00 11.05 29.47
#